data_AF-A0A0F9G7S1-F1
#
_entry.id   AF-A0A0F9G7S1-F1
#
_cell.length_a   1.000
_cell.length_b   1.000
_cell.length_c   1.000
_cell.angle_alpha   90.00
_cell.angle_beta   90.00
_cell.angle_gamma   90.00
#
_symmetry.space_group_name_H-M   'P 1'
#
loop_
_entity.id
_entity.type
_entity.pdbx_description
1 polymer ?
#
loop_
_entity_poly.entity_id
_entity_poly.type
_entity_poly.pdbx_seq_one_letter_code
_entity_poly.pdbx_strand_id
1 'polypeptide(L)' 'MRFYAVLVYLFLYVPIGIIVLFSFNAGRHASEFQGFSTKWFGIALSNPFVMEALKTSLIISGITA' A
#
# COMPACT_ATOMS: atom_id res chain seq x y z
N MET A 1 -15.92 23.83 -13.41
CA MET A 1 -15.24 22.62 -13.92
C MET A 1 -14.00 22.22 -13.12
N ARG A 2 -13.02 23.11 -12.88
CA ARG A 2 -11.75 22.77 -12.19
C ARG A 2 -11.94 22.29 -10.74
N PHE A 3 -12.83 22.94 -9.98
CA PHE A 3 -13.13 22.56 -8.59
C PHE A 3 -13.76 21.16 -8.47
N TYR A 4 -14.65 20.79 -9.39
CA TYR A 4 -15.25 19.46 -9.44
C TYR A 4 -14.18 18.38 -9.69
N ALA A 5 -13.26 18.62 -10.63
CA ALA A 5 -12.14 17.70 -10.87
C ALA A 5 -11.27 17.52 -9.62
N VAL A 6 -10.98 18.61 -8.89
CA VAL A 6 -10.21 18.54 -7.63
C VAL A 6 -10.93 17.70 -6.57
N LEU A 7 -12.24 17.88 -6.39
CA LEU A 7 -13.03 17.07 -5.46
C LEU A 7 -13.04 15.59 -5.83
N VAL A 8 -13.18 15.26 -7.12
CA VAL A 8 -13.11 13.88 -7.61
C VAL A 8 -11.73 13.28 -7.31
N TYR A 9 -10.65 14.00 -7.59
CA TYR A 9 -9.31 13.53 -7.28
C TYR A 9 -9.08 13.35 -5.78
N LEU A 10 -9.53 14.28 -4.94
CA LEU A 10 -9.45 14.14 -3.49
C LEU A 10 -10.21 12.89 -3.03
N PHE A 11 -11.43 12.68 -3.51
CA PHE A 11 -12.21 11.50 -3.16
C PHE A 11 -11.51 10.19 -3.53
N LEU A 12 -10.85 10.13 -4.69
CA LEU A 12 -10.11 8.95 -5.13
C LEU A 12 -8.81 8.73 -4.35
N TYR A 13 -8.04 9.79 -4.09
CA TYR A 13 -6.69 9.67 -3.54
C TYR A 13 -6.62 9.74 -2.01
N VAL A 14 -7.58 10.37 -1.33
CA VAL A 14 -7.64 10.39 0.14
C VAL A 14 -7.64 8.97 0.75
N PRO A 15 -8.52 8.02 0.34
CA PRO A 15 -8.51 6.67 0.91
C PRO A 15 -7.20 5.92 0.64
N ILE A 16 -6.59 6.13 -0.54
CA ILE A 16 -5.27 5.56 -0.86
C ILE A 16 -4.22 6.15 0.09
N GLY A 17 -4.24 7.45 0.33
CA GLY A 17 -3.36 8.13 1.27
C GLY A 17 -3.52 7.63 2.70
N ILE A 18 -4.75 7.33 3.14
CA ILE A 18 -5.02 6.72 4.45
C ILE A 18 -4.37 5.34 4.53
N ILE A 19 -4.54 4.49 3.52
CA ILE A 19 -3.91 3.15 3.48
C ILE A 19 -2.38 3.28 3.55
N VAL A 20 -1.80 4.21 2.79
CA VAL A 20 -0.36 4.48 2.82
C VAL A 20 0.08 4.92 4.21
N LEU A 21 -0.62 5.86 4.85
CA LEU A 21 -0.31 6.32 6.20
C LEU A 21 -0.35 5.18 7.22
N PHE A 22 -1.39 4.34 7.18
CA PHE A 22 -1.53 3.19 8.07
C PHE A 22 -0.56 2.04 7.75
N SER A 23 0.00 1.97 6.54
CA SER A 23 1.07 1.01 6.23
C SER A 23 2.33 1.24 7.06
N PHE A 24 2.54 2.47 7.54
CA PHE A 24 3.60 2.83 8.48
C PHE A 24 3.20 2.69 9.95
N ASN A 25 2.05 2.08 10.27
CA ASN A 25 1.63 1.89 11.65
C ASN A 25 2.52 0.84 12.35
N ALA A 26 3.09 1.18 13.51
CA ALA A 26 3.82 0.24 14.35
C ALA A 26 2.95 -0.92 14.88
N GLY A 27 1.64 -0.68 14.97
CA GLY A 27 0.64 -1.62 15.46
C GLY A 27 0.32 -2.76 14.49
N ARG A 28 -0.36 -3.78 15.00
CA ARG A 28 -0.88 -4.91 14.20
C ARG A 28 -2.25 -4.64 13.58
N HIS A 29 -2.96 -3.63 14.07
CA HIS A 29 -4.32 -3.31 13.66
C HIS A 29 -4.36 -1.91 13.04
N ALA A 30 -5.01 -1.80 11.87
CA ALA A 30 -5.21 -0.54 11.17
C ALA A 30 -6.27 0.38 11.85
N SER A 31 -6.85 -0.04 12.98
CA SER A 31 -7.84 0.75 13.74
C SER A 31 -7.20 1.78 14.67
N GLU A 32 -5.95 1.58 15.08
CA GLU A 32 -5.26 2.43 16.06
C GLU A 32 -3.85 2.74 15.59
N PHE A 33 -3.56 4.02 15.36
CA PHE A 33 -2.23 4.47 14.97
C PHE A 33 -1.28 4.46 16.18
N GLN A 34 -0.44 3.42 16.27
CA GLN A 34 0.45 3.16 17.41
C GLN A 34 1.86 3.76 17.23
N GLY A 35 2.03 4.64 16.24
CA GLY A 35 3.29 5.30 15.89
C GLY A 35 3.80 4.91 14.50
N PHE A 36 4.84 5.61 14.05
CA PHE A 36 5.46 5.37 12.73
C PHE A 36 6.49 4.23 12.80
N SER A 37 6.42 3.29 11.87
CA SER A 37 7.32 2.15 11.75
C SER A 37 7.39 1.62 10.32
N THR A 38 8.58 1.18 9.91
CA THR A 38 8.81 0.47 8.64
C THR A 38 8.94 -1.05 8.82
N LYS A 39 8.71 -1.55 10.04
CA LYS A 39 8.86 -2.97 10.41
C LYS A 39 8.13 -3.91 9.47
N TRP A 40 6.91 -3.58 9.08
CA TRP A 40 6.06 -4.44 8.23
C TRP A 40 6.61 -4.62 6.83
N PHE A 41 7.27 -3.60 6.27
CA PHE A 41 7.97 -3.72 4.99
C PHE A 41 9.12 -4.74 5.10
N GLY A 42 9.91 -4.67 6.16
CA GLY A 42 10.98 -5.65 6.43
C GLY A 42 10.44 -7.07 6.57
N ILE A 43 9.36 -7.26 7.33
CA ILE A 43 8.69 -8.55 7.50
C ILE A 43 8.20 -9.08 6.15
N ALA A 44 7.53 -8.26 5.35
CA ALA A 44 7.02 -8.64 4.03
C ALA A 44 8.14 -9.04 3.07
N LEU A 45 9.25 -8.27 3.04
CA LEU A 45 10.41 -8.58 2.21
C LEU A 45 11.13 -9.86 2.64
N SER A 46 11.14 -10.16 3.95
CA SER A 46 11.72 -11.40 4.48
C SER A 46 10.80 -12.62 4.34
N ASN A 47 9.54 -12.44 3.92
CA ASN A 47 8.57 -13.52 3.81
C ASN A 47 8.69 -14.18 2.42
N PRO A 48 9.14 -15.45 2.33
CA PRO A 48 9.34 -16.12 1.05
C PRO A 48 8.06 -16.22 0.22
N PHE A 49 6.92 -16.47 0.88
CA PHE A 49 5.63 -16.59 0.20
C PHE A 49 5.19 -15.28 -0.46
N VAL A 50 5.36 -14.15 0.25
CA VAL A 50 5.04 -12.82 -0.31
C VAL A 50 5.96 -12.50 -1.48
N MET A 51 7.25 -12.80 -1.35
CA MET A 51 8.24 -12.51 -2.38
C MET A 51 8.08 -13.40 -3.62
N GLU A 52 7.74 -14.67 -3.45
CA GLU A 52 7.43 -15.58 -4.57
C GLU A 52 6.18 -15.14 -5.33
N ALA A 53 5.12 -14.75 -4.60
CA ALA A 53 3.92 -14.20 -5.22
C ALA A 53 4.24 -12.94 -6.03
N LEU A 54 5.03 -12.01 -5.46
CA LEU A 54 5.47 -10.79 -6.14
C LEU A 54 6.26 -11.11 -7.42
N LYS A 55 7.24 -12.01 -7.35
CA LYS A 55 8.04 -12.44 -8.51
C LYS A 55 7.17 -13.05 -9.60
N THR A 56 6.24 -13.92 -9.21
CA THR A 56 5.32 -14.58 -10.14
C THR A 56 4.46 -13.55 -10.87
N SER A 57 3.86 -12.60 -10.14
CA SER A 57 3.08 -11.51 -10.73
C SER A 57 3.90 -10.65 -11.69
N LEU A 58 5.14 -10.31 -11.33
CA LEU A 58 6.04 -9.53 -12.19
C LEU A 58 6.42 -10.28 -13.47
N ILE A 59 6.74 -11.58 -13.37
CA ILE A 59 7.04 -12.42 -14.53
C ILE A 59 5.84 -12.49 -15.46
N ILE A 60 4.66 -12.84 -14.94
CA ILE A 60 3.43 -12.96 -15.73
C ILE A 60 3.07 -11.63 -16.40
N SER A 61 3.14 -10.52 -15.67
CA SER A 61 2.87 -9.19 -16.24
C SER A 61 3.89 -8.85 -17.33
N GLY A 62 5.18 -9.13 -17.13
CA GLY A 62 6.24 -8.78 -18.07
C GLY A 62 6.20 -9.59 -19.37
N ILE A 63 5.71 -10.84 -19.34
CA ILE A 63 5.56 -11.66 -20.55
C ILE A 63 4.22 -11.41 -21.28
N THR A 64 3.21 -10.88 -20.57
CA THR A 64 1.86 -10.66 -21.11
C THR A 64 1.65 -9.24 -21.62
N ALA A 65 2.35 -8.25 -21.04
CA ALA A 65 2.32 -6.84 -21.46
C ALA A 65 2.97 -6.63 -22.83
#